data_AF-A0A073KRQ3-F1
#
_entry.id   AF-A0A073KRQ3-F1
#
_cell.length_a   1.000
_cell.length_b   1.000
_cell.length_c   1.000
_cell.angle_alpha   90.00
_cell.angle_beta   90.00
_cell.angle_gamma   90.00
#
_symmetry.space_group_name_H-M   'P 1'
#
loop_
_entity.id
_entity.type
_entity.pdbx_description
1 polymer ?
#
loop_
_entity_poly.entity_id
_entity_poly.type
_entity_poly.pdbx_seq_one_letter_code
_entity_poly.pdbx_strand_id
1 'polypeptide(L)' 'MNNLKAKLENLKVDQKEIMRDIRNLETRTTINEKDISTINKQLEKISLNTTWILRIIVSSIVLGILGLLMKGTL' A
#
# COMPACT_ATOMS: atom_id res chain seq x y z
N MET A 1 0.96 -32.22 44.52
CA MET A 1 1.00 -32.82 43.16
C MET A 1 -0.14 -32.34 42.25
N ASN A 2 -1.41 -32.41 42.68
CA ASN A 2 -2.57 -32.17 41.78
C ASN A 2 -2.67 -30.74 41.23
N ASN A 3 -2.33 -29.72 42.03
CA ASN A 3 -2.35 -28.32 41.59
C ASN A 3 -1.31 -28.01 40.50
N LEU A 4 -0.10 -28.58 40.61
CA LEU A 4 0.94 -28.43 39.59
C LEU A 4 0.52 -29.05 38.26
N LYS A 5 -0.10 -30.24 38.30
CA LYS A 5 -0.58 -30.92 37.09
C LYS A 5 -1.68 -30.12 36.40
N ALA A 6 -2.62 -29.55 37.18
CA ALA A 6 -3.65 -28.67 36.64
C ALA A 6 -3.07 -27.39 36.01
N LYS A 7 -2.09 -26.74 36.66
CA LYS A 7 -1.39 -25.59 36.09
C LYS A 7 -0.66 -25.93 34.79
N LEU A 8 -0.03 -27.10 34.72
CA LEU A 8 0.67 -27.54 33.52
C LEU A 8 -0.30 -27.76 32.35
N GLU A 9 -1.46 -28.35 32.60
CA GLU A 9 -2.48 -28.52 31.56
C GLU A 9 -3.05 -27.19 31.08
N ASN A 10 -3.31 -26.24 31.99
CA ASN A 10 -3.74 -24.89 31.61
C ASN A 10 -2.68 -24.19 30.74
N LEU A 11 -1.40 -24.25 31.13
CA LEU A 11 -0.30 -23.65 30.35
C LEU A 11 -0.18 -24.25 28.93
N LYS A 12 -0.46 -25.54 28.75
CA LYS A 12 -0.49 -26.17 27.42
C LYS A 12 -1.65 -25.65 26.58
N VAL A 13 -2.80 -25.43 27.19
CA VAL A 13 -3.98 -24.85 26.51
C VAL A 13 -3.67 -23.43 26.07
N ASP A 14 -3.14 -22.61 26.97
CA ASP A 14 -2.73 -21.23 26.69
C ASP A 14 -1.67 -21.18 25.58
N GLN A 15 -0.67 -22.07 25.63
CA GLN A 15 0.35 -22.18 24.58
C GLN A 15 -0.26 -22.50 23.21
N LYS A 16 -1.25 -23.42 23.16
CA LYS A 16 -1.92 -23.79 21.91
C LYS A 16 -2.75 -22.62 21.36
N GLU A 17 -3.39 -21.85 22.22
CA GLU A 17 -4.12 -20.64 21.83
C GLU A 17 -3.18 -19.58 21.27
N ILE A 18 -2.06 -19.31 21.96
CA ILE A 18 -1.02 -18.38 21.50
C ILE A 18 -0.48 -18.81 20.13
N MET A 19 -0.20 -20.10 19.92
CA MET A 19 0.27 -20.60 18.62
C MET A 19 -0.75 -20.37 17.49
N ARG A 20 -2.05 -20.53 17.79
CA ARG A 20 -3.12 -20.27 16.83
C ARG A 20 -3.18 -18.78 16.48
N ASP A 21 -3.06 -17.91 17.47
CA ASP A 21 -3.10 -16.47 17.28
C ASP A 21 -1.88 -15.97 16.49
N ILE A 22 -0.69 -16.52 16.76
CA ILE A 22 0.52 -16.27 15.98
C ILE A 22 0.31 -16.62 14.51
N ARG A 23 -0.26 -17.80 14.22
CA ARG A 23 -0.52 -18.23 12.83
C ARG A 23 -1.52 -17.30 12.11
N ASN A 24 -2.54 -16.83 12.84
CA ASN A 24 -3.49 -15.86 12.31
C ASN A 24 -2.81 -14.51 12.02
N LEU A 25 -1.92 -14.06 12.91
CA LEU A 25 -1.13 -12.85 12.73
C LEU A 25 -0.19 -12.97 11.52
N GLU A 26 0.54 -14.08 11.40
CA GLU A 26 1.42 -14.35 10.26
C GLU A 26 0.67 -14.31 8.92
N THR A 27 -0.53 -14.91 8.89
CA THR A 27 -1.40 -14.88 7.70
C THR A 27 -1.82 -13.45 7.36
N ARG A 28 -2.25 -12.66 8.35
CA ARG A 28 -2.64 -11.25 8.15
C ARG A 28 -1.45 -10.39 7.72
N THR A 29 -0.28 -10.58 8.32
CA THR A 29 0.95 -9.88 7.94
C THR A 29 1.34 -10.20 6.49
N THR A 30 1.30 -11.46 6.08
CA THR A 30 1.58 -11.87 4.70
C THR A 30 0.61 -11.21 3.71
N ILE A 31 -0.68 -11.14 4.04
CA ILE A 31 -1.69 -10.45 3.22
C ILE A 31 -1.35 -8.95 3.16
N ASN A 32 -1.06 -8.32 4.31
CA ASN A 32 -0.70 -6.91 4.36
C ASN A 32 0.55 -6.58 3.52
N GLU A 33 1.59 -7.43 3.56
CA GLU A 33 2.79 -7.28 2.73
C GLU A 33 2.44 -7.32 1.23
N LYS A 34 1.55 -8.23 0.82
CA LYS A 34 1.06 -8.32 -0.56
C LYS A 34 0.24 -7.09 -0.96
N ASP A 35 -0.60 -6.59 -0.07
CA ASP A 35 -1.42 -5.40 -0.30
C ASP A 35 -0.53 -4.17 -0.44
N ILE A 36 0.48 -4.00 0.43
CA ILE A 36 1.49 -2.92 0.32
C ILE A 36 2.21 -2.99 -1.02
N SER A 37 2.64 -4.18 -1.46
CA SER A 37 3.28 -4.36 -2.77
C SER A 37 2.36 -3.93 -3.93
N THR A 38 1.07 -4.26 -3.82
CA THR A 38 0.07 -3.90 -4.82
C THR A 38 -0.19 -2.40 -4.85
N ILE A 39 -0.31 -1.76 -3.68
CA ILE A 39 -0.45 -0.31 -3.52
C ILE A 39 0.74 0.41 -4.16
N ASN A 40 1.97 -0.03 -3.88
CA ASN A 40 3.17 0.58 -4.47
C ASN A 40 3.16 0.54 -6.00
N LYS A 41 2.75 -0.57 -6.61
CA LYS A 41 2.62 -0.67 -8.08
C LYS A 41 1.53 0.25 -8.64
N GLN A 42 0.41 0.40 -7.93
CA GLN A 42 -0.65 1.33 -8.32
C GLN A 42 -0.19 2.79 -8.20
N LEU A 43 0.52 3.13 -7.13
CA LEU A 43 1.14 4.45 -6.93
C LEU A 43 2.13 4.78 -8.04
N GLU A 44 2.95 3.84 -8.48
CA GLU A 44 3.87 4.03 -9.60
C GLU A 44 3.13 4.35 -10.91
N LYS A 45 2.05 3.63 -11.20
CA LYS A 45 1.19 3.92 -12.37
C LYS A 45 0.55 5.30 -12.28
N ILE A 46 0.06 5.68 -11.10
CA ILE A 46 -0.52 7.01 -10.86
C ILE A 46 0.55 8.09 -11.06
N SER A 47 1.76 7.88 -10.52
CA SER A 47 2.90 8.80 -10.66
C SER A 47 3.28 9.00 -12.14
N LEU A 48 3.33 7.93 -12.92
CA LEU A 48 3.56 8.01 -14.36
C LEU A 48 2.46 8.82 -15.06
N ASN A 49 1.19 8.47 -14.82
CA ASN A 49 0.05 9.15 -15.44
C ASN A 49 0.01 10.65 -15.09
N THR A 50 0.25 11.01 -13.83
CA THR A 50 0.27 12.41 -13.37
C THR A 50 1.44 13.20 -13.98
N THR A 51 2.60 12.56 -14.16
CA THR A 51 3.74 13.16 -14.89
C THR A 51 3.39 13.42 -16.37
N TRP A 52 2.70 12.50 -17.04
CA TRP A 52 2.25 12.69 -18.42
C TRP A 52 1.20 13.81 -18.53
N ILE A 53 0.24 13.86 -17.61
CA ILE A 53 -0.77 14.93 -17.54
C ILE A 53 -0.10 16.29 -17.38
N LEU A 54 0.88 16.41 -16.48
CA LEU A 54 1.64 17.66 -16.30
C LEU A 54 2.29 18.12 -17.60
N ARG A 55 2.93 17.21 -18.35
CA ARG A 55 3.54 17.54 -19.65
C ARG A 55 2.52 18.05 -20.66
N ILE A 56 1.34 17.43 -20.74
CA ILE A 56 0.27 17.87 -21.66
C ILE A 56 -0.22 19.27 -21.31
N ILE A 57 -0.42 19.54 -20.01
CA ILE A 57 -0.86 20.86 -19.54
C ILE A 57 0.17 21.92 -19.91
N VAL A 58 1.45 21.69 -19.60
CA VAL A 58 2.53 22.63 -19.94
C VAL A 58 2.62 22.86 -21.45
N SER A 59 2.60 21.80 -22.26
CA SER A 59 2.62 21.92 -23.72
C SER A 59 1.43 22.70 -24.26
N SER A 60 0.24 22.48 -23.72
CA SER A 60 -0.98 23.18 -24.14
C SER A 60 -0.90 24.67 -23.83
N ILE A 61 -0.38 25.03 -22.64
CA ILE A 61 -0.16 26.43 -22.26
C ILE A 61 0.87 27.09 -23.17
N VAL A 62 2.02 26.44 -23.40
CA VAL A 62 3.08 26.97 -24.26
C VAL A 62 2.59 27.17 -25.69
N LEU A 63 1.92 26.17 -26.28
CA LEU A 63 1.36 26.27 -27.63
C LEU A 63 0.27 27.34 -27.72
N GLY A 64 -0.56 27.49 -26.68
CA GLY A 64 -1.56 28.54 -26.60
C GLY A 64 -0.93 29.93 -26.65
N ILE A 65 0.10 30.19 -25.84
CA ILE A 65 0.81 31.47 -25.82
C ILE A 65 1.51 31.74 -27.15
N LEU A 66 2.23 30.74 -27.69
CA LEU A 66 2.90 30.88 -28.99
C LEU A 66 1.90 31.17 -30.12
N GLY A 67 0.74 30.52 -30.11
CA GLY A 67 -0.32 30.77 -31.09
C GLY A 67 -0.87 32.20 -31.02
N LEU A 68 -1.00 32.77 -29.83
CA LEU A 68 -1.43 34.16 -29.63
C LEU A 68 -0.38 35.17 -30.12
N LEU A 69 0.90 34.90 -29.85
CA LEU A 69 2.03 35.71 -30.35
C LEU A 69 2.09 35.69 -31.88
N MET A 70 1.95 34.52 -32.51
CA MET A 70 1.99 34.41 -33.98
C MET A 70 0.83 35.12 -34.68
N LYS A 71 -0.33 35.24 -34.02
CA LYS A 71 -1.50 35.95 -34.55
C LYS A 71 -1.45 37.47 -34.34
N GLY A 72 -0.42 37.99 -33.65
CA GLY A 72 -0.33 39.41 -33.30
C GLY A 72 -1.47 39.88 -32.38
N THR A 73 -2.12 38.95 -31.70
CA THR A 73 -3.22 39.22 -30.75
C THR A 73 -2.72 39.56 -29.34
N LEU A 74 -1.43 39.32 -29.09
CA LEU A 74 -0.65 39.74 -27.93
C LEU A 74 0.53 40.56 -28.45
#